data_AF-A0A6N9HF12-F1
#
_entry.id   AF-A0A6N9HF12-F1
#
_cell.length_a   1.000
_cell.length_b   1.000
_cell.length_c   1.000
_cell.angle_alpha   90.00
_cell.angle_beta   90.00
_cell.angle_gamma   90.00
#
_symmetry.space_group_name_H-M   'P 1'
#
loop_
_entity.id
_entity.type
_entity.pdbx_description
1 polymer ?
#
loop_
_entity_poly.entity_id
_entity_poly.type
_entity_poly.pdbx_seq_one_letter_code
_entity_poly.pdbx_strand_id
1 'polypeptide(L)'
;MSVLHKNKTFATLLAAVTGGLGLHRFYLRGLGDKWGWLHAASLLGVAAVFSVWPKADPYFLLLPLILSILIGFLEALVLGLMPDEKWDATFNPGSGKPSNSKWPLAVLLVATLMVGAFSLIGALARLFDLLYTGGAYG
;
A
#
# COMPACT_ATOMS: atom_id res chain seq x y z
N MET A 1 27.46 -14.99 -8.47
CA MET A 1 26.45 -13.94 -8.73
C MET A 1 26.34 -13.08 -7.49
N SER A 2 26.49 -11.75 -7.61
CA SER A 2 26.24 -10.86 -6.47
C SER A 2 24.74 -10.87 -6.17
N VAL A 3 24.36 -11.20 -4.94
CA VAL A 3 22.97 -11.07 -4.50
C VAL A 3 22.68 -9.58 -4.34
N LEU A 4 21.67 -9.08 -5.06
CA LEU A 4 21.25 -7.68 -4.98
C LEU A 4 20.63 -7.41 -3.61
N HIS A 5 21.21 -6.50 -2.84
CA HIS A 5 20.74 -6.16 -1.49
C HIS A 5 19.65 -5.08 -1.58
N LYS A 6 18.43 -5.44 -1.17
CA LYS A 6 17.24 -4.59 -1.20
C LYS A 6 17.19 -3.69 0.03
N ASN A 7 16.82 -2.44 -0.19
CA ASN A 7 16.75 -1.39 0.82
C ASN A 7 15.36 -1.33 1.47
N LYS A 8 15.32 -1.52 2.80
CA LYS A 8 14.07 -1.53 3.57
C LYS A 8 13.35 -0.19 3.58
N THR A 9 14.08 0.89 3.80
CA THR A 9 13.51 2.25 3.83
C THR A 9 12.89 2.60 2.48
N PHE A 10 13.57 2.24 1.38
CA PHE A 10 13.06 2.46 0.04
C PHE A 10 11.81 1.61 -0.26
N ALA A 11 11.81 0.33 0.12
CA ALA A 11 10.62 -0.53 -0.03
C ALA A 11 9.42 0.01 0.77
N THR A 12 9.67 0.50 1.98
CA THR A 12 8.65 1.13 2.84
C THR A 12 8.11 2.40 2.19
N LEU A 13 8.97 3.24 1.62
CA LEU A 13 8.58 4.46 0.93
C LEU A 13 7.74 4.15 -0.31
N LEU A 14 8.16 3.15 -1.07
CA LEU A 14 7.46 2.71 -2.27
C LEU A 14 6.06 2.18 -1.92
N ALA A 15 5.91 1.45 -0.81
CA ALA A 15 4.62 1.00 -0.30
C ALA A 15 3.75 2.17 0.17
N ALA A 16 4.33 3.16 0.86
CA ALA A 16 3.59 4.31 1.36
C ALA A 16 3.08 5.22 0.23
N VAL A 17 3.87 5.46 -0.81
CA VAL A 17 3.53 6.41 -1.88
C VAL A 17 2.79 5.74 -3.04
N THR A 18 3.15 4.49 -3.36
CA THR A 18 2.66 3.80 -4.55
C THR A 18 2.06 2.43 -4.23
N GLY A 19 1.75 2.17 -2.96
CA GLY A 19 1.21 0.88 -2.51
C GLY A 19 -0.09 0.51 -3.20
N GLY A 20 -0.91 1.50 -3.56
CA GLY A 20 -2.12 1.28 -4.37
C GLY A 20 -1.85 0.70 -5.76
N LEU A 21 -0.62 0.79 -6.28
CA LEU A 21 -0.19 0.21 -7.56
C LEU A 21 0.66 -1.05 -7.39
N GLY A 22 1.08 -1.38 -6.16
CA GLY A 22 1.86 -2.57 -5.85
C GLY A 22 3.35 -2.50 -6.22
N LEU A 23 3.92 -1.33 -6.51
CA LEU A 23 5.31 -1.23 -6.96
C LEU A 23 6.31 -1.77 -5.94
N HIS A 24 6.03 -1.65 -4.64
CA HIS A 24 6.85 -2.22 -3.58
C HIS A 24 6.88 -3.76 -3.62
N ARG A 25 5.78 -4.40 -4.01
CA ARG A 25 5.73 -5.86 -4.22
C ARG A 25 6.63 -6.26 -5.38
N PHE A 26 6.56 -5.56 -6.50
CA PHE A 26 7.41 -5.83 -7.67
C PHE A 26 8.89 -5.55 -7.38
N TYR A 27 9.21 -4.51 -6.60
CA TYR A 27 10.57 -4.26 -6.13
C TYR A 27 11.12 -5.43 -5.31
N LEU A 28 10.30 -6.02 -4.43
CA LEU A 28 10.74 -7.08 -3.52
C LEU A 28 10.79 -8.46 -4.15
N ARG A 29 9.84 -8.77 -5.02
CA ARG A 29 9.56 -10.13 -5.51
C ARG A 29 9.53 -10.26 -7.04
N GLY A 30 9.72 -9.16 -7.76
CA GLY A 30 9.67 -9.13 -9.23
C GLY A 30 8.25 -9.28 -9.79
N LEU A 31 8.16 -9.39 -11.12
CA LEU A 31 6.88 -9.48 -11.85
C LEU A 31 6.10 -10.78 -11.61
N GLY A 32 6.66 -11.75 -10.88
CA GLY A 32 5.96 -12.96 -10.48
C GLY A 32 5.01 -12.79 -9.28
N ASP A 33 4.99 -11.61 -8.62
CA ASP A 33 4.11 -11.41 -7.45
C ASP A 33 2.66 -11.16 -7.85
N LYS A 34 1.81 -12.19 -7.69
CA LYS A 34 0.36 -12.13 -7.91
C LYS A 34 -0.34 -11.01 -7.13
N TRP A 35 0.17 -10.65 -5.95
CA TRP A 35 -0.41 -9.59 -5.14
C TRP A 35 -0.02 -8.20 -5.63
N GLY A 36 1.20 -8.05 -6.18
CA GLY A 36 1.58 -6.81 -6.88
C GLY A 36 0.65 -6.57 -8.07
N TRP A 37 0.33 -7.62 -8.81
CA TRP A 37 -0.67 -7.56 -9.88
C TRP A 37 -2.08 -7.30 -9.39
N LEU A 38 -2.46 -7.78 -8.22
CA LEU A 38 -3.76 -7.47 -7.63
C LEU A 38 -3.90 -5.97 -7.32
N HIS A 39 -2.86 -5.33 -6.78
CA HIS A 39 -2.84 -3.88 -6.61
C HIS A 39 -2.96 -3.15 -7.96
N ALA A 40 -2.15 -3.52 -8.96
CA ALA A 40 -2.25 -2.93 -10.28
C ALA A 40 -3.64 -3.12 -10.92
N ALA A 41 -4.27 -4.26 -10.68
CA ALA A 41 -5.62 -4.58 -11.14
C ALA A 41 -6.70 -3.73 -10.46
N SER A 42 -6.42 -3.02 -9.36
CA SER A 42 -7.40 -2.12 -8.74
C SER A 42 -7.81 -0.98 -9.69
N LEU A 43 -6.91 -0.52 -10.57
CA LEU A 43 -7.23 0.44 -11.62
C LEU A 43 -8.22 -0.13 -12.64
N LEU A 44 -8.04 -1.40 -13.03
CA LEU A 44 -9.01 -2.10 -13.88
C LEU A 44 -10.32 -2.34 -13.13
N GLY A 45 -10.26 -2.55 -11.81
CA GLY A 45 -11.42 -2.63 -10.94
C GLY A 45 -12.28 -1.36 -11.01
N VAL A 46 -11.66 -0.18 -10.99
CA VAL A 46 -12.37 1.10 -11.19
C VAL A 46 -13.10 1.13 -12.53
N ALA A 47 -12.42 0.74 -13.61
CA ALA A 47 -13.03 0.67 -14.95
C ALA A 47 -14.18 -0.35 -15.02
N ALA A 48 -14.05 -1.49 -14.33
CA ALA A 48 -15.09 -2.51 -14.26
C ALA A 48 -16.32 -2.04 -13.46
N VAL A 49 -16.13 -1.29 -12.36
CA VAL A 49 -17.26 -0.68 -11.64
C VAL A 49 -17.95 0.35 -12.52
N PHE A 50 -17.18 1.21 -13.20
CA PHE A 50 -17.75 2.20 -14.11
C PHE A 50 -18.54 1.58 -15.26
N SER A 51 -18.08 0.46 -15.83
CA SER A 51 -18.78 -0.19 -16.95
C SER A 51 -20.11 -0.82 -16.55
N VAL A 52 -20.22 -1.32 -15.31
CA VAL A 52 -21.44 -1.97 -14.79
C VAL A 52 -22.38 -0.96 -14.12
N TRP A 53 -21.83 0.07 -13.46
CA TRP A 53 -22.60 1.10 -12.76
C TRP A 53 -22.05 2.51 -13.06
N PRO A 54 -22.29 3.06 -14.27
CA PRO A 54 -21.71 4.34 -14.69
C PRO A 54 -22.16 5.55 -13.87
N LYS A 55 -23.29 5.42 -13.15
CA LYS A 55 -23.89 6.47 -12.30
C LYS A 55 -23.60 6.25 -10.81
N ALA A 56 -22.68 5.34 -10.47
CA ALA A 56 -22.24 5.15 -9.08
C ALA A 56 -21.69 6.46 -8.50
N ASP A 57 -21.87 6.65 -7.19
CA ASP A 57 -21.14 7.71 -6.48
C ASP A 57 -19.62 7.51 -6.68
N PRO A 58 -18.83 8.59 -6.85
CA PRO A 58 -17.39 8.49 -7.03
C PRO A 58 -16.68 7.65 -5.96
N TYR A 59 -17.19 7.61 -4.73
CA TYR A 59 -16.68 6.76 -3.66
C TYR A 59 -16.73 5.27 -4.06
N PHE A 60 -17.88 4.78 -4.52
CA PHE A 60 -18.04 3.38 -4.93
C PHE A 60 -17.28 3.06 -6.21
N LEU A 61 -17.20 4.02 -7.13
CA LEU A 61 -16.40 3.90 -8.35
C LEU A 61 -14.91 3.73 -8.04
N LEU A 62 -14.38 4.53 -7.11
CA LEU A 62 -12.97 4.52 -6.71
C LEU A 62 -12.65 3.47 -5.63
N LEU A 63 -13.66 2.82 -5.06
CA LEU A 63 -13.50 1.91 -3.92
C LEU A 63 -12.42 0.84 -4.13
N PRO A 64 -12.29 0.18 -5.31
CA PRO A 64 -11.20 -0.77 -5.54
C PRO A 64 -9.81 -0.15 -5.34
N LEU A 65 -9.61 1.07 -5.84
CA LEU A 65 -8.34 1.81 -5.70
C LEU A 65 -8.13 2.31 -4.27
N ILE A 66 -9.17 2.81 -3.60
CA ILE A 66 -9.11 3.24 -2.20
C ILE A 66 -8.63 2.08 -1.31
N LEU A 67 -9.24 0.89 -1.46
CA LEU A 67 -8.85 -0.30 -0.70
C LEU A 67 -7.39 -0.69 -0.98
N SER A 68 -6.98 -0.65 -2.25
CA SER A 68 -5.59 -0.94 -2.66
C SER A 68 -4.59 0.02 -1.99
N ILE A 69 -4.91 1.31 -1.93
CA ILE A 69 -4.09 2.35 -1.28
C ILE A 69 -4.00 2.10 0.24
N LEU A 70 -5.13 1.82 0.91
CA LEU A 70 -5.16 1.54 2.35
C LEU A 70 -4.34 0.30 2.70
N ILE A 71 -4.43 -0.77 1.89
CA ILE A 71 -3.59 -1.96 2.03
C ILE A 71 -2.11 -1.58 1.82
N GLY A 72 -1.81 -0.71 0.85
CA GLY A 72 -0.47 -0.16 0.63
C GLY A 72 0.13 0.51 1.86
N PHE A 73 -0.64 1.36 2.56
CA PHE A 73 -0.21 1.98 3.82
C PHE A 73 0.04 0.94 4.91
N LEU A 74 -0.84 -0.05 5.05
CA LEU A 74 -0.65 -1.14 6.00
C LEU A 74 0.64 -1.93 5.69
N GLU A 75 0.90 -2.22 4.43
CA GLU A 75 2.11 -2.93 4.00
C GLU A 75 3.37 -2.10 4.22
N ALA A 76 3.32 -0.78 4.01
CA ALA A 76 4.42 0.10 4.38
C ALA A 76 4.75 0.00 5.87
N LEU A 77 3.75 0.02 6.75
CA LEU A 77 3.96 -0.14 8.19
C LEU A 77 4.53 -1.53 8.52
N VAL A 78 4.00 -2.59 7.91
CA VAL A 78 4.50 -3.98 8.10
C VAL A 78 5.96 -4.11 7.67
N LEU A 79 6.34 -3.55 6.52
CA LEU A 79 7.71 -3.60 6.01
C LEU A 79 8.66 -2.74 6.84
N GLY A 80 8.25 -1.52 7.18
CA GLY A 80 9.11 -0.59 7.91
C GLY A 80 9.30 -0.96 9.38
N LEU A 81 8.29 -1.56 10.02
CA LEU A 81 8.38 -2.07 11.40
C LEU A 81 9.03 -3.46 11.49
N MET A 82 9.29 -4.12 10.36
CA MET A 82 10.00 -5.40 10.36
C MET A 82 11.41 -5.22 10.95
N PRO A 83 11.83 -6.04 11.94
CA PRO A 83 13.21 -6.02 12.44
C PRO A 83 14.22 -6.22 11.30
N ASP A 84 15.40 -5.60 11.37
CA ASP A 84 16.40 -5.64 10.31
C ASP A 84 16.88 -7.08 10.03
N GLU A 85 17.01 -7.90 11.07
CA GLU A 85 17.43 -9.30 10.96
C GLU A 85 16.38 -10.13 10.21
N LYS A 86 15.10 -9.88 10.50
CA LYS A 86 13.98 -10.53 9.81
C LYS A 86 13.88 -10.05 8.37
N TRP A 87 14.12 -8.76 8.12
CA TRP A 87 14.15 -8.19 6.79
C TRP A 87 15.23 -8.85 5.93
N ASP A 88 16.45 -8.95 6.45
CA ASP A 88 17.56 -9.54 5.70
C ASP A 88 17.36 -11.02 5.43
N ALA A 89 16.87 -11.78 6.41
CA ALA A 89 16.53 -13.19 6.23
C ALA A 89 15.46 -13.40 5.14
N THR A 90 14.52 -12.46 5.00
CA THR A 90 13.39 -12.57 4.07
C THR A 90 13.76 -12.11 2.65
N PHE A 91 14.41 -10.95 2.52
CA PHE A 91 14.58 -10.28 1.23
C PHE A 91 16.01 -10.21 0.71
N ASN A 92 16.99 -10.43 1.59
CA ASN A 92 18.42 -10.37 1.30
C ASN A 92 19.19 -11.67 1.66
N PRO A 93 18.63 -12.88 1.48
CA PRO A 93 19.35 -14.10 1.85
C PRO A 93 20.66 -14.21 1.07
N GLY A 94 21.77 -14.37 1.78
CA GLY A 94 23.10 -14.50 1.16
C GLY A 94 23.71 -13.20 0.65
N SER A 95 23.18 -12.01 0.99
CA SER A 95 23.80 -10.74 0.58
C SER A 95 25.08 -10.40 1.35
N GLY A 96 25.33 -11.04 2.50
CA GLY A 96 26.51 -10.82 3.34
C GLY A 96 26.61 -9.40 3.93
N LYS A 97 25.52 -8.63 3.89
CA LYS A 97 25.44 -7.23 4.34
C LYS A 97 24.24 -7.08 5.26
N PRO A 98 24.39 -6.58 6.48
CA PRO A 98 23.27 -6.30 7.35
C PRO A 98 22.57 -5.01 6.93
N SER A 99 21.25 -5.03 6.96
CA SER A 99 20.42 -3.83 6.93
C SER A 99 20.58 -3.06 8.24
N ASN A 100 20.57 -1.73 8.15
CA ASN A 100 20.64 -0.87 9.32
C ASN A 100 19.69 0.30 9.13
N SER A 101 18.51 0.14 9.70
CA SER A 101 17.44 1.13 9.66
C SER A 101 17.85 2.40 10.39
N LYS A 102 17.64 3.54 9.73
CA LYS A 102 17.99 4.87 10.24
C LYS A 102 16.74 5.69 10.51
N TRP A 103 16.94 6.82 11.20
CA TRP A 103 15.88 7.75 11.57
C TRP A 103 14.89 8.14 10.45
N PRO A 104 15.26 8.22 9.14
CA PRO A 104 14.28 8.56 8.10
C PRO A 104 13.15 7.53 8.00
N LEU A 105 13.43 6.26 8.31
CA LEU A 105 12.40 5.22 8.36
C LEU A 105 11.38 5.51 9.46
N ALA A 106 11.80 5.99 10.62
CA ALA A 106 10.89 6.33 11.72
C ALA A 106 9.96 7.49 11.32
N VAL A 107 10.49 8.54 10.68
CA VAL A 107 9.68 9.66 10.18
C VAL A 107 8.68 9.19 9.13
N LEU A 108 9.13 8.34 8.20
CA LEU A 108 8.27 7.73 7.19
C LEU A 108 7.13 6.90 7.81
N LEU A 109 7.41 6.12 8.86
CA LEU A 109 6.41 5.32 9.56
C LEU A 109 5.36 6.21 10.25
N VAL A 110 5.78 7.27 10.94
CA VAL A 110 4.86 8.23 11.58
C VAL A 110 3.98 8.92 10.54
N ALA A 111 4.57 9.41 9.44
CA ALA A 111 3.81 10.03 8.36
C ALA A 111 2.83 9.05 7.70
N THR A 112 3.26 7.82 7.44
CA THR A 112 2.42 6.76 6.85
C THR A 112 1.26 6.41 7.77
N LEU A 113 1.51 6.29 9.08
CA LEU A 113 0.46 6.01 10.06
C LEU A 113 -0.55 7.16 10.12
N MET A 114 -0.08 8.40 10.17
CA MET A 114 -0.95 9.58 10.22
C MET A 114 -1.86 9.67 8.99
N VAL A 115 -1.28 9.56 7.79
CA VAL A 115 -2.03 9.61 6.53
C VAL A 115 -2.95 8.39 6.40
N GLY A 116 -2.43 7.19 6.65
CA GLY A 116 -3.19 5.94 6.50
C GLY A 116 -4.36 5.85 7.47
N ALA A 117 -4.19 6.23 8.73
CA ALA A 117 -5.26 6.26 9.71
C ALA A 117 -6.33 7.31 9.34
N PHE A 118 -5.90 8.52 8.94
CA PHE A 118 -6.81 9.56 8.47
C PHE A 118 -7.62 9.10 7.25
N SER A 119 -6.96 8.52 6.25
CA SER A 119 -7.62 7.97 5.06
C SER A 119 -8.58 6.84 5.39
N LEU A 120 -8.22 5.93 6.31
CA LEU A 120 -9.09 4.84 6.73
C LEU A 120 -10.37 5.36 7.41
N ILE A 121 -10.22 6.28 8.37
CA ILE A 121 -11.34 6.88 9.07
C ILE A 121 -12.23 7.65 8.08
N GLY A 122 -11.63 8.45 7.20
CA GLY A 122 -12.36 9.17 6.15
C GLY A 122 -13.13 8.24 5.21
N ALA A 123 -12.52 7.12 4.80
CA ALA A 123 -13.18 6.13 3.95
C ALA A 123 -14.37 5.47 4.65
N LEU A 124 -14.25 5.15 5.94
CA LEU A 124 -15.36 4.58 6.73
C LEU A 124 -16.47 5.60 6.99
N ALA A 125 -16.10 6.84 7.32
CA ALA A 125 -17.05 7.92 7.52
C ALA A 125 -17.89 8.17 6.25
N ARG A 126 -17.23 8.27 5.09
CA ARG A 126 -17.91 8.45 3.80
C ARG A 126 -18.80 7.26 3.43
N LEU A 127 -18.34 6.03 3.71
CA LEU A 127 -19.16 4.83 3.48
C LEU A 127 -20.46 4.89 4.28
N PHE A 128 -20.37 5.19 5.58
CA PHE A 128 -21.55 5.25 6.43
C PHE A 128 -22.48 6.42 6.08
N ASP A 129 -21.92 7.57 5.70
CA ASP A 129 -22.70 8.69 5.19
C ASP A 129 -23.52 8.28 3.96
N LEU A 130 -22.89 7.67 2.96
CA LEU A 130 -23.58 7.20 1.76
C LEU A 130 -24.65 6.14 2.05
N LEU A 131 -24.38 5.19 2.95
CA LEU A 131 -25.31 4.09 3.23
C LEU A 131 -26.50 4.50 4.09
N TYR A 132 -26.31 5.39 5.07
CA TYR A 132 -27.34 5.69 6.08
C TYR A 132 -28.00 7.06 5.93
N THR A 133 -27.35 8.02 5.27
CA THR A 133 -27.88 9.38 5.10
C THR A 133 -28.12 9.73 3.64
N GLY A 134 -27.63 8.90 2.71
CA GLY A 134 -27.65 9.19 1.28
C GLY A 134 -26.59 10.21 0.85
N GLY A 135 -25.55 10.44 1.66
CA GLY A 135 -24.46 11.36 1.34
C GLY A 135 -24.66 12.79 1.81
N ALA A 136 -25.48 13.01 2.85
CA ALA A 136 -25.88 14.34 3.32
C ALA A 136 -24.71 15.18 3.87
N TYR A 137 -23.59 14.54 4.25
CA TYR A 137 -22.44 15.21 4.85
C TYR A 137 -21.24 15.38 3.90
N GLY A 138 -21.38 14.97 2.64
CA GLY A 138 -20.39 15.19 1.58
C GLY A 138 -19.67 13.94 1.14
#